data_AF-A0A2N0B6S8-F1
#
_entry.id   AF-A0A2N0B6S8-F1
#
_cell.length_a   1.000
_cell.length_b   1.000
_cell.length_c   1.000
_cell.angle_alpha   90.00
_cell.angle_beta   90.00
_cell.angle_gamma   90.00
#
_symmetry.space_group_name_H-M   'P 1'
#
loop_
_entity.id
_entity.type
_entity.pdbx_description
1 polymer ?
#
loop_
_entity_poly.entity_id
_entity_poly.type
_entity_poly.pdbx_seq_one_letter_code
_entity_poly.pdbx_strand_id
1 'polypeptide(L)'
;MKHEILLKPDFPIVQVQLENGESIRAEAGAMVAMSPAIKMATKAEGGLWASAKRALLSGESFFQNTFKAEGGSGTIFLTSSTQGDIEYRKLNGEELILSRGAYVAGSESLVIDSKWGGFKGFFSGEGLFFLKVSGAGDLFFSSFGAIHTVNVDG
;
A
#
# COMPACT_ATOMS: atom_id res chain seq x y z
N MET A 1 4.94 -13.66 -1.44
CA MET A 1 5.06 -13.81 0.05
C MET A 1 3.83 -14.49 0.62
N LYS A 2 3.98 -15.28 1.67
CA LYS A 2 2.87 -15.95 2.35
C LYS A 2 2.15 -14.95 3.26
N HIS A 3 0.82 -14.90 3.20
CA HIS A 3 0.04 -13.92 3.94
C HIS A 3 -1.32 -14.47 4.37
N GLU A 4 -1.93 -13.80 5.34
CA GLU A 4 -3.29 -14.03 5.83
C GLU A 4 -3.90 -12.69 6.21
N ILE A 5 -5.18 -12.48 5.90
CA ILE A 5 -5.93 -11.30 6.35
C ILE A 5 -6.81 -11.72 7.53
N LEU A 6 -6.48 -11.22 8.71
CA LEU A 6 -7.17 -11.47 9.97
C LEU A 6 -8.27 -10.41 10.16
N LEU A 7 -9.31 -10.74 10.93
CA LEU A 7 -10.26 -9.77 11.49
C LEU A 7 -11.07 -8.94 10.46
N LYS A 8 -11.28 -9.46 9.25
CA LYS A 8 -12.21 -8.87 8.28
C LYS A 8 -13.67 -8.89 8.80
N PRO A 9 -14.50 -7.90 8.42
CA PRO A 9 -14.19 -6.75 7.56
C PRO A 9 -13.92 -5.45 8.32
N ASP A 10 -14.14 -5.38 9.64
CA ASP A 10 -14.24 -4.07 10.31
C ASP A 10 -12.88 -3.46 10.68
N PHE A 11 -11.92 -4.30 11.09
CA PHE A 11 -10.58 -3.89 11.53
C PHE A 11 -9.51 -4.92 11.12
N PRO A 12 -9.31 -5.14 9.81
CA PRO A 12 -8.45 -6.19 9.31
C PRO A 12 -6.97 -5.92 9.57
N ILE A 13 -6.24 -7.00 9.81
CA ILE A 13 -4.79 -7.00 9.94
C ILE A 13 -4.22 -7.97 8.90
N VAL A 14 -3.32 -7.48 8.05
CA VAL A 14 -2.56 -8.31 7.13
C VAL A 14 -1.35 -8.85 7.87
N GLN A 15 -1.33 -10.17 8.11
CA GLN A 15 -0.17 -10.88 8.61
C GLN A 15 0.63 -11.40 7.41
N VAL A 16 1.89 -10.96 7.27
CA VAL A 16 2.79 -11.39 6.19
C VAL A 16 3.99 -12.11 6.77
N GLN A 17 4.27 -13.30 6.26
CA GLN A 17 5.50 -14.05 6.52
C GLN A 17 6.48 -13.76 5.39
N LEU A 18 7.66 -13.26 5.76
CA LEU A 18 8.77 -12.96 4.87
C LEU A 18 9.90 -13.95 5.14
N GLU A 19 10.31 -14.66 4.10
CA GLU A 19 11.54 -15.45 4.13
C GLU A 19 12.78 -14.55 4.14
N ASN A 20 13.92 -15.06 4.60
CA ASN A 20 15.15 -14.26 4.65
C ASN A 20 15.49 -13.66 3.27
N GLY A 21 15.59 -12.33 3.21
CA GLY A 21 15.83 -11.58 1.98
C GLY A 21 14.57 -11.04 1.30
N GLU A 22 13.37 -11.56 1.61
CA GLU A 22 12.12 -11.00 1.12
C GLU A 22 11.81 -9.65 1.76
N SER A 23 11.14 -8.78 0.99
CA SER A 23 10.72 -7.46 1.43
C SER A 23 9.28 -7.16 1.04
N ILE A 24 8.62 -6.32 1.83
CA ILE A 24 7.34 -5.71 1.53
C ILE A 24 7.44 -4.20 1.74
N ARG A 25 6.79 -3.45 0.86
CA ARG A 25 6.68 -1.99 0.96
C ARG A 25 5.30 -1.66 1.53
N ALA A 26 5.22 -0.80 2.53
CA ALA A 26 3.95 -0.39 3.13
C ALA A 26 3.85 1.13 3.30
N GLU A 27 2.61 1.63 3.36
CA GLU A 27 2.32 3.02 3.69
C GLU A 27 2.88 3.38 5.08
N ALA A 28 3.30 4.64 5.25
CA ALA A 28 3.68 5.15 6.56
C ALA A 28 2.53 4.98 7.56
N GLY A 29 2.84 4.43 8.74
CA GLY A 29 1.85 4.19 9.79
C GLY A 29 1.07 2.89 9.67
N ALA A 30 1.20 2.13 8.58
CA ALA A 30 0.51 0.84 8.43
C ALA A 30 1.01 -0.26 9.37
N MET A 31 2.22 -0.14 9.92
CA MET A 31 2.84 -1.18 10.75
C MET A 31 2.20 -1.27 12.15
N VAL A 32 1.68 -2.45 12.47
CA VAL A 32 1.15 -2.81 13.80
C VAL A 32 2.24 -3.44 14.67
N ALA A 33 2.90 -4.48 14.15
CA ALA A 33 3.94 -5.23 14.86
C ALA A 33 4.88 -5.93 13.86
N MET A 34 6.09 -6.27 14.29
CA MET A 34 7.04 -7.04 13.47
C MET A 34 7.97 -7.90 14.32
N SER A 35 8.44 -9.02 13.75
CA SER A 35 9.47 -9.86 14.35
C SER A 35 10.85 -9.17 14.37
N PRO A 36 11.76 -9.53 15.29
CA PRO A 36 13.10 -8.91 15.39
C PRO A 36 13.98 -9.01 14.12
N ALA A 37 13.75 -10.04 13.31
CA ALA A 37 14.41 -10.26 12.03
C ALA A 37 13.97 -9.28 10.93
N ILE A 38 12.83 -8.60 11.11
CA ILE A 38 12.37 -7.60 10.15
C ILE A 38 13.07 -6.27 10.42
N LYS A 39 13.76 -5.75 9.40
CA LYS A 39 14.41 -4.43 9.40
C LYS A 39 13.62 -3.48 8.52
N MET A 40 13.43 -2.26 9.02
CA MET A 40 12.78 -1.19 8.27
C MET A 40 13.85 -0.31 7.62
N ALA A 41 13.76 -0.16 6.31
CA ALA A 41 14.53 0.80 5.54
C ALA A 41 13.58 1.84 4.94
N THR A 42 13.67 3.08 5.41
CA THR A 42 12.96 4.20 4.79
C THR A 42 13.81 4.71 3.63
N LYS A 43 13.47 4.33 2.40
CA LYS A 43 14.06 4.92 1.20
C LYS A 43 13.20 6.11 0.77
N ALA A 44 13.75 7.31 0.88
CA ALA A 44 13.23 8.46 0.15
C ALA A 44 13.60 8.28 -1.33
N GLU A 45 12.72 7.69 -2.13
CA GLU A 45 12.94 7.57 -3.58
C GLU A 45 13.24 8.96 -4.17
N GLY A 46 14.37 9.12 -4.86
CA GLY A 46 14.80 10.42 -5.42
C GLY A 46 15.42 11.42 -4.43
N GLY A 47 15.68 11.01 -3.18
CA GLY A 47 16.26 11.86 -2.13
C GLY A 47 15.22 12.70 -1.37
N LEU A 48 15.64 13.27 -0.23
CA LEU A 48 14.77 14.02 0.69
C LEU A 48 14.11 15.23 0.01
N TRP A 49 14.82 15.92 -0.89
CA TRP A 49 14.31 17.10 -1.59
C TRP A 49 13.23 16.79 -2.63
N ALA A 50 13.43 15.75 -3.44
CA ALA A 50 12.42 15.30 -4.39
C ALA A 50 11.18 14.73 -3.66
N SER A 51 11.40 14.04 -2.54
CA SER A 51 10.32 13.53 -1.69
C SER A 51 9.53 14.65 -1.03
N ALA A 52 10.19 15.70 -0.50
CA ALA A 52 9.53 16.87 0.07
C ALA A 52 8.76 17.67 -0.99
N LYS A 53 9.32 17.85 -2.19
CA LYS A 53 8.64 18.52 -3.31
C LYS A 53 7.40 17.73 -3.76
N ARG A 54 7.49 16.40 -3.86
CA ARG A 54 6.31 15.57 -4.14
C ARG A 54 5.28 15.70 -3.04
N ALA A 55 5.67 15.59 -1.78
CA ALA A 55 4.76 15.72 -0.64
C ALA A 55 4.00 17.04 -0.63
N LEU A 56 4.68 18.14 -0.97
CA LEU A 56 4.06 19.47 -1.07
C LEU A 56 3.11 19.60 -2.28
N LEU A 57 3.41 18.95 -3.40
CA LEU A 57 2.62 19.03 -4.63
C LEU A 57 1.44 18.05 -4.66
N SER A 58 1.57 16.87 -4.04
CA SER A 58 0.51 15.86 -3.94
C SER A 58 -0.35 16.02 -2.67
N GLY A 59 0.07 16.87 -1.73
CA GLY A 59 -0.65 17.13 -0.47
C GLY A 59 -0.48 16.04 0.60
N GLU A 60 0.35 15.02 0.36
CA GLU A 60 0.63 13.93 1.28
C GLU A 60 2.08 13.46 1.17
N SER A 61 2.68 13.14 2.31
CA SER A 61 3.94 12.43 2.40
C SER A 61 3.81 11.04 1.78
N PHE A 62 4.26 10.87 0.54
CA PHE A 62 4.41 9.55 -0.08
C PHE A 62 5.67 8.85 0.47
N PHE A 63 5.73 8.69 1.80
CA PHE A 63 6.77 7.93 2.47
C PHE A 63 6.31 6.49 2.57
N GLN A 64 6.89 5.64 1.76
CA GLN A 64 6.70 4.20 1.88
C GLN A 64 7.90 3.61 2.62
N ASN A 65 7.61 2.77 3.61
CA ASN A 65 8.65 2.04 4.33
C ASN A 65 8.83 0.69 3.67
N THR A 66 10.09 0.30 3.42
CA THR A 66 10.42 -1.06 3.01
C THR A 66 10.79 -1.86 4.25
N PHE A 67 10.06 -2.94 4.50
CA PHE A 67 10.35 -3.91 5.55
C PHE A 67 10.98 -5.13 4.92
N LYS A 68 12.14 -5.54 5.42
CA LYS A 68 12.91 -6.66 4.87
C LYS A 68 13.29 -7.64 5.96
N ALA A 69 13.15 -8.93 5.70
CA ALA A 69 13.64 -9.97 6.59
C ALA A 69 15.16 -10.13 6.42
N GLU A 70 15.92 -9.94 7.50
CA GLU A 70 17.38 -10.05 7.52
C GLU A 70 17.84 -10.93 8.69
N GLY A 71 18.67 -11.92 8.39
CA GLY A 71 19.19 -12.86 9.39
C GLY A 71 18.24 -13.99 9.75
N GLY A 72 17.16 -14.18 8.97
CA GLY A 72 16.15 -15.22 9.18
C GLY A 72 14.79 -14.81 8.62
N SER A 73 13.83 -15.74 8.63
CA SER A 73 12.43 -15.44 8.33
C SER A 73 11.81 -14.59 9.44
N GLY A 74 10.81 -13.76 9.11
CA GLY A 74 10.09 -12.95 10.08
C GLY A 74 8.65 -12.70 9.68
N THR A 75 7.83 -12.31 10.66
CA THR A 75 6.44 -11.93 10.43
C THR A 75 6.27 -10.43 10.66
N ILE A 76 5.47 -9.78 9.81
CA ILE A 76 5.03 -8.40 9.96
C ILE A 76 3.50 -8.34 9.92
N PHE A 77 2.93 -7.46 10.74
CA PHE A 77 1.51 -7.18 10.83
C PHE A 77 1.26 -5.75 10.36
N LEU A 78 0.38 -5.59 9.38
CA LEU A 78 0.04 -4.32 8.73
C LEU A 78 -1.47 -4.08 8.78
N THR A 79 -1.91 -2.83 8.84
CA THR A 79 -3.33 -2.44 8.79
C THR A 79 -3.51 -1.12 8.05
N SER A 80 -4.76 -0.77 7.73
CA SER A 80 -5.12 0.51 7.12
C SER A 80 -5.20 1.63 8.16
N SER A 81 -5.00 2.86 7.72
CA SER A 81 -5.18 4.06 8.55
C SER A 81 -6.65 4.40 8.81
N THR A 82 -7.56 3.77 8.07
CA THR A 82 -9.02 3.95 8.17
C THR A 82 -9.72 2.68 8.60
N GLN A 83 -10.87 2.83 9.25
CA GLN A 83 -11.74 1.71 9.63
C GLN A 83 -12.49 1.18 8.41
N GLY A 84 -12.53 -0.14 8.25
CA GLY A 84 -13.13 -0.77 7.09
C GLY A 84 -12.30 -1.96 6.65
N ASP A 85 -12.46 -2.36 5.40
CA ASP A 85 -11.98 -3.64 4.93
C ASP A 85 -10.64 -3.54 4.16
N ILE A 86 -9.92 -4.66 4.07
CA ILE A 86 -8.69 -4.83 3.28
C ILE A 86 -8.87 -6.01 2.33
N GLU A 87 -8.49 -5.81 1.07
CA GLU A 87 -8.45 -6.86 0.07
C GLU A 87 -7.03 -7.11 -0.44
N TYR A 88 -6.82 -8.34 -0.91
CA TYR A 88 -5.60 -8.78 -1.56
C TYR A 88 -5.82 -8.98 -3.06
N ARG A 89 -4.83 -8.55 -3.86
CA ARG A 89 -4.77 -8.90 -5.28
C ARG A 89 -3.33 -9.21 -5.69
N LYS A 90 -3.15 -10.32 -6.40
CA LYS A 90 -1.92 -10.57 -7.16
C LYS A 90 -2.00 -9.81 -8.48
N LEU A 91 -1.07 -8.89 -8.73
CA LEU A 91 -0.92 -8.26 -10.03
C LEU A 91 0.08 -9.05 -10.88
N ASN A 92 -0.28 -9.30 -12.14
CA ASN A 92 0.55 -10.01 -13.11
C ASN A 92 0.87 -9.15 -14.34
N GLY A 93 1.30 -7.90 -14.11
CA GLY A 93 1.59 -6.92 -15.18
C GLY A 93 0.42 -6.01 -15.53
N GLU A 94 -0.74 -6.21 -14.90
CA GLU A 94 -1.89 -5.32 -15.00
C GLU A 94 -1.72 -4.03 -14.16
N GLU A 95 -2.58 -3.05 -14.39
CA GLU A 95 -2.63 -1.81 -13.61
C GLU A 95 -3.94 -1.73 -12.80
N LEU A 96 -3.87 -1.16 -11.61
CA LEU A 96 -5.01 -0.86 -10.77
C LEU A 96 -5.00 0.62 -10.39
N ILE A 97 -6.18 1.26 -10.44
CA ILE A 97 -6.37 2.63 -9.97
C ILE A 97 -7.01 2.56 -8.59
N LEU A 98 -6.37 3.18 -7.61
CA LEU A 98 -6.82 3.26 -6.23
C LEU A 98 -7.13 4.72 -5.88
N SER A 99 -8.12 4.95 -5.03
CA SER A 99 -8.30 6.24 -4.38
C SER A 99 -7.13 6.54 -3.43
N ARG A 100 -6.95 7.80 -3.09
CA ARG A 100 -5.90 8.21 -2.16
C ARG A 100 -6.13 7.58 -0.78
N GLY A 101 -5.06 7.11 -0.13
CA GLY A 101 -5.13 6.43 1.17
C GLY A 101 -5.64 4.99 1.13
N ALA A 102 -6.02 4.46 -0.04
CA ALA A 102 -6.43 3.07 -0.16
C ALA A 102 -5.24 2.09 -0.17
N TYR A 103 -4.05 2.51 -0.61
CA TYR A 103 -2.87 1.64 -0.64
C TYR A 103 -2.39 1.32 0.78
N VAL A 104 -2.31 0.03 1.14
CA VAL A 104 -1.79 -0.40 2.45
C VAL A 104 -0.35 -0.90 2.31
N ALA A 105 -0.16 -1.90 1.45
CA ALA A 105 1.15 -2.54 1.27
C ALA A 105 1.24 -3.29 -0.06
N GLY A 106 2.46 -3.63 -0.48
CA GLY A 106 2.69 -4.42 -1.68
C GLY A 106 4.15 -4.81 -1.88
N SER A 107 4.40 -5.63 -2.88
CA SER A 107 5.77 -6.03 -3.26
C SER A 107 6.61 -4.83 -3.69
N GLU A 108 7.92 -4.85 -3.40
CA GLU A 108 8.85 -3.77 -3.78
C GLU A 108 8.96 -3.56 -5.30
N SER A 109 8.58 -4.57 -6.10
CA SER A 109 8.51 -4.55 -7.56
C SER A 109 7.33 -3.78 -8.14
N LEU A 110 6.32 -3.44 -7.34
CA LEU A 110 5.19 -2.65 -7.79
C LEU A 110 5.60 -1.17 -7.93
N VAL A 111 5.15 -0.53 -9.00
CA VAL A 111 5.31 0.90 -9.24
C VAL A 111 4.04 1.61 -8.80
N ILE A 112 4.20 2.70 -8.04
CA ILE A 112 3.07 3.47 -7.50
C ILE A 112 3.25 4.93 -7.90
N ASP A 113 2.38 5.38 -8.80
CA ASP A 113 2.42 6.73 -9.36
C ASP A 113 1.17 7.52 -8.96
N SER A 114 1.35 8.83 -8.71
CA SER A 114 0.22 9.74 -8.56
C SER A 114 -0.33 10.13 -9.94
N LYS A 115 -1.62 9.93 -10.17
CA LYS A 115 -2.32 10.26 -11.42
C LYS A 115 -3.30 11.41 -11.17
N TRP A 116 -3.16 12.50 -11.93
CA TRP A 116 -4.08 13.64 -11.87
C TRP A 116 -5.49 13.23 -12.35
N GLY A 117 -6.48 13.35 -11.46
CA GLY A 117 -7.89 13.03 -11.72
C GLY A 117 -8.69 14.18 -12.38
N GLY A 118 -8.06 15.36 -12.55
CA GLY A 118 -8.74 16.54 -13.10
C GLY A 118 -9.73 17.19 -12.13
N PHE A 119 -10.36 18.29 -12.57
CA PHE A 119 -11.37 19.00 -11.78
C PHE A 119 -12.59 18.12 -11.44
N LYS A 120 -12.86 17.06 -12.20
CA LYS A 120 -13.93 16.10 -11.90
C LYS A 120 -13.69 15.33 -10.58
N GLY A 121 -12.44 14.96 -10.26
CA GLY A 121 -12.10 14.32 -8.99
C GLY A 121 -12.28 15.25 -7.77
N PHE A 122 -12.15 16.56 -7.98
CA PHE A 122 -12.44 17.55 -6.93
C PHE A 122 -13.94 17.59 -6.58
N PHE A 123 -14.80 17.51 -7.58
CA PHE A 123 -16.25 17.52 -7.37
C PHE A 123 -16.83 16.17 -6.91
N SER A 124 -16.08 15.06 -6.99
CA SER A 124 -16.50 13.77 -6.45
C SER A 124 -16.20 13.59 -4.96
N GLY A 125 -15.46 14.51 -4.33
CA GLY A 125 -15.08 14.44 -2.92
C GLY A 125 -13.85 13.56 -2.61
N GLU A 126 -13.30 12.84 -3.60
CA GLU A 126 -12.11 11.98 -3.42
C GLU A 126 -10.78 12.73 -3.62
N GLY A 127 -10.84 13.99 -4.07
CA GLY A 127 -9.66 14.84 -4.27
C GLY A 127 -9.13 14.81 -5.70
N LEU A 128 -8.05 15.55 -5.94
CA LEU A 128 -7.53 15.83 -7.29
C LEU A 128 -6.66 14.70 -7.88
N PHE A 129 -6.34 13.66 -7.11
CA PHE A 129 -5.34 12.65 -7.47
C PHE A 129 -5.76 11.24 -7.08
N PHE A 130 -5.49 10.28 -7.97
CA PHE A 130 -5.58 8.84 -7.73
C PHE A 130 -4.18 8.25 -7.63
N LEU A 131 -4.07 7.03 -7.08
CA LEU A 131 -2.87 6.21 -7.14
C LEU A 131 -3.01 5.19 -8.26
N LYS A 132 -2.04 5.16 -9.16
CA LYS A 132 -1.90 4.08 -10.14
C LYS A 132 -0.85 3.10 -9.65
N VAL A 133 -1.26 1.85 -9.43
CA VAL A 133 -0.36 0.75 -9.07
C VAL A 133 -0.19 -0.14 -10.29
N SER A 134 1.05 -0.45 -10.67
CA SER A 134 1.35 -1.28 -11.83
C SER A 134 2.52 -2.23 -11.58
N GLY A 135 2.64 -3.25 -12.43
CA GLY A 135 3.73 -4.24 -12.39
C GLY A 135 3.28 -5.62 -11.94
N ALA A 136 4.22 -6.42 -11.46
CA ALA A 136 3.96 -7.79 -10.99
C ALA A 136 4.33 -7.92 -9.51
N GLY A 137 3.38 -8.37 -8.69
CA GLY A 137 3.56 -8.38 -7.24
C GLY A 137 2.27 -8.64 -6.46
N ASP A 138 2.45 -8.84 -5.15
CA ASP A 138 1.36 -8.87 -4.17
C ASP A 138 0.94 -7.43 -3.83
N LEU A 139 -0.36 -7.14 -3.82
CA LEU A 139 -0.94 -5.83 -3.47
C LEU A 139 -2.03 -6.00 -2.41
N PHE A 140 -2.00 -5.15 -1.39
CA PHE A 140 -3.01 -5.01 -0.35
C PHE A 140 -3.54 -3.58 -0.35
N PHE A 141 -4.86 -3.43 -0.41
CA PHE A 141 -5.53 -2.15 -0.43
C PHE A 141 -6.79 -2.17 0.43
N SER A 142 -7.22 -1.00 0.89
CA SER A 142 -8.29 -0.82 1.86
C SER A 142 -9.41 0.08 1.36
N SER A 143 -10.53 0.05 2.07
CA SER A 143 -11.59 1.05 1.96
C SER A 143 -12.03 1.51 3.34
N PHE A 144 -12.53 2.74 3.43
CA PHE A 144 -13.35 3.13 4.56
C PHE A 144 -14.72 2.45 4.44
N GLY A 145 -15.04 1.53 5.36
CA GLY A 145 -16.18 0.63 5.27
C GLY A 145 -15.92 -0.63 4.44
N ALA A 146 -16.99 -1.35 4.08
CA ALA A 146 -16.91 -2.64 3.40
C ALA A 146 -16.61 -2.53 1.90
N ILE A 147 -15.91 -3.54 1.35
CA ILE A 147 -15.64 -3.64 -0.08
C ILE A 147 -16.75 -4.42 -0.78
N HIS A 148 -17.36 -3.81 -1.81
CA HIS A 148 -18.33 -4.45 -2.68
C HIS A 148 -17.82 -4.48 -4.13
N THR A 149 -17.59 -5.67 -4.66
CA THR A 149 -17.11 -5.85 -6.03
C THR A 149 -18.26 -5.77 -7.04
N VAL A 150 -18.11 -4.89 -8.03
CA VAL A 150 -19.04 -4.76 -9.16
C VAL A 150 -18.31 -5.14 -10.44
N ASN A 151 -18.84 -6.14 -11.16
CA ASN A 151 -18.35 -6.49 -12.49
C ASN A 151 -18.92 -5.52 -13.51
N VAL A 152 -18.07 -5.01 -14.40
CA VAL A 152 -18.45 -4.08 -15.47
C VAL A 152 -18.01 -4.65 -16.81
N ASP A 153 -18.87 -4.51 -17.82
CA ASP A 153 -18.56 -4.81 -19.21
C ASP A 153 -18.22 -3.47 -19.89
N GLY A 154 -16.95 -3.31 -20.27
CA GLY A 154 -16.41 -2.09 -20.88
C GLY A 154 -16.71 -1.94 -22.36
#